data_AF-A0AA96S718-F1
#
_entry.id   AF-A0AA96S718-F1
#
_cell.length_a   1.000
_cell.length_b   1.000
_cell.length_c   1.000
_cell.angle_alpha   90.00
_cell.angle_beta   90.00
_cell.angle_gamma   90.00
#
_symmetry.space_group_name_H-M   'P 1'
#
loop_
_entity.id
_entity.type
_entity.pdbx_description
1 polymer ?
#
loop_
_entity_poly.entity_id
_entity_poly.type
_entity_poly.pdbx_seq_one_letter_code
_entity_poly.pdbx_strand_id
1 'polypeptide(L)' 'MSMEGLYQTYQPLLFSLAYRMLGSVMDSEDIVQEAFITFNQLPNSEQIENKKAYLCKIVTNHCLDLI' A
#
# COMPACT_ATOMS: atom_id res chain seq x y z
N MET A 1 7.29 14.41 4.27
CA MET A 1 5.89 14.10 4.64
C MET A 1 5.94 12.95 5.61
N SER A 2 5.29 13.03 6.78
CA SER A 2 5.33 11.94 7.76
C SER A 2 4.65 10.69 7.23
N MET A 3 5.02 9.53 7.76
CA MET A 3 4.44 8.23 7.40
C MET A 3 2.91 8.21 7.63
N GLU A 4 2.46 8.78 8.74
CA GLU A 4 1.04 8.92 9.08
C GLU A 4 0.28 9.77 8.05
N GLY A 5 0.86 10.89 7.60
CA GLY A 5 0.28 11.71 6.53
C GLY A 5 0.21 10.97 5.19
N LEU A 6 1.20 10.12 4.90
CA LEU A 6 1.22 9.26 3.72
C LEU A 6 0.09 8.24 3.76
N TYR A 7 -0.09 7.61 4.93
CA TYR A 7 -1.16 6.65 5.18
C TYR A 7 -2.53 7.28 4.98
N GLN A 8 -2.83 8.38 5.67
CA GLN A 8 -4.12 9.07 5.55
C GLN A 8 -4.42 9.51 4.11
N THR A 9 -3.39 9.90 3.34
CA THR A 9 -3.55 10.36 1.96
C THR A 9 -3.88 9.21 1.00
N TYR A 10 -3.22 8.05 1.14
CA TYR A 10 -3.32 6.99 0.13
C TYR A 10 -4.10 5.76 0.56
N GLN A 11 -4.39 5.57 1.86
CA GLN A 11 -5.14 4.42 2.36
C GLN A 11 -6.47 4.20 1.61
N PRO A 12 -7.32 5.21 1.34
CA PRO A 12 -8.60 4.97 0.67
C PRO A 12 -8.44 4.43 -0.76
N LEU A 13 -7.43 4.95 -1.47
CA LEU A 13 -7.08 4.51 -2.81
C LEU A 13 -6.56 3.07 -2.80
N LEU A 14 -5.60 2.79 -1.93
CA LEU A 14 -4.93 1.50 -1.85
C LEU A 14 -5.87 0.39 -1.38
N PHE A 15 -6.77 0.71 -0.43
CA PHE A 15 -7.84 -0.18 -0.01
C PHE A 15 -8.79 -0.49 -1.17
N SER A 16 -9.23 0.53 -1.91
CA SER A 16 -10.12 0.32 -3.08
C SER A 16 -9.46 -0.53 -4.18
N LEU A 17 -8.14 -0.44 -4.32
CA LEU A 17 -7.36 -1.27 -5.24
C LEU A 17 -7.30 -2.72 -4.76
N ALA A 18 -6.89 -2.95 -3.50
CA ALA A 18 -6.80 -4.30 -2.92
C ALA A 18 -8.17 -5.00 -2.90
N TYR A 19 -9.23 -4.28 -2.52
CA TYR A 19 -10.58 -4.81 -2.47
C TYR A 19 -11.10 -5.25 -3.84
N ARG A 20 -10.70 -4.56 -4.90
CA ARG A 20 -11.04 -4.99 -6.27
C ARG A 20 -10.33 -6.27 -6.70
N MET A 21 -9.13 -6.52 -6.17
CA MET A 21 -8.36 -7.72 -6.48
C MET A 21 -8.78 -8.92 -5.65
N LEU A 22 -9.06 -8.71 -4.35
CA LEU A 22 -9.28 -9.78 -3.38
C LEU A 22 -10.76 -10.02 -3.04
N GLY A 23 -11.62 -8.99 -3.16
CA GLY A 23 -13.04 -9.07 -2.79
C GLY A 23 -13.31 -9.19 -1.28
N SER A 24 -12.27 -9.20 -0.46
CA SER A 24 -12.32 -9.37 1.00
C SER A 24 -11.90 -8.07 1.70
N VAL A 25 -12.71 -7.59 2.64
CA VAL A 25 -12.39 -6.39 3.42
C VAL A 25 -11.17 -6.63 4.30
N MET A 26 -11.14 -7.76 5.02
CA MET A 26 -10.05 -8.10 5.94
C MET A 26 -8.72 -8.19 5.21
N ASP A 27 -8.65 -8.97 4.12
CA ASP A 27 -7.40 -9.11 3.36
C ASP A 27 -6.97 -7.78 2.73
N SER A 28 -7.93 -6.92 2.35
CA SER A 28 -7.62 -5.60 1.79
C SER A 28 -7.03 -4.64 2.82
N GLU A 29 -7.54 -4.65 4.06
CA GLU A 29 -6.97 -3.84 5.13
C GLU A 29 -5.56 -4.33 5.48
N ASP A 30 -5.37 -5.64 5.63
CA ASP A 30 -4.08 -6.24 5.96
C ASP A 30 -3.03 -5.94 4.88
N ILE A 31 -3.36 -6.11 3.60
CA ILE A 31 -2.44 -5.80 2.49
C ILE A 31 -2.03 -4.34 2.46
N VAL A 32 -2.96 -3.42 2.75
CA VAL A 32 -2.61 -1.99 2.80
C VAL A 32 -1.67 -1.71 3.95
N GLN A 33 -1.91 -2.30 5.13
CA GLN A 33 -1.01 -2.15 6.28
C GLN A 33 0.39 -2.70 5.98
N GLU A 34 0.47 -3.93 5.47
CA GLU A 34 1.73 -4.54 5.07
C GLU A 34 2.47 -3.69 4.03
N ALA A 35 1.76 -3.15 3.04
CA ALA A 35 2.37 -2.30 2.02
C ALA A 35 3.04 -1.05 2.60
N PHE A 36 2.43 -0.42 3.61
CA PHE A 36 3.02 0.71 4.30
C PHE A 36 4.20 0.30 5.21
N ILE A 37 4.13 -0.86 5.87
CA ILE A 37 5.27 -1.41 6.63
C ILE A 37 6.46 -1.65 5.70
N THR A 38 6.25 -2.33 4.57
CA THR A 38 7.26 -2.58 3.54
C THR A 38 7.83 -1.28 3.01
N PHE A 39 6.98 -0.29 2.69
CA PHE A 39 7.42 1.02 2.22
C PHE A 39 8.32 1.74 3.24
N ASN A 40 7.96 1.69 4.53
CA ASN A 40 8.73 2.36 5.60
C ASN A 40 10.08 1.69 5.87
N GLN A 41 10.20 0.40 5.61
CA GLN A 41 11.47 -0.34 5.75
C GLN A 41 12.46 -0.08 4.60
N LEU A 42 12.03 0.58 3.51
CA LEU A 42 12.93 0.92 2.41
C LEU A 42 13.92 2.02 2.85
N PRO A 43 15.25 1.80 2.70
CA PRO A 43 16.28 2.75 3.16
C PRO A 43 16.13 4.17 2.58
N ASN A 44 15.57 4.29 1.38
CA ASN A 44 15.42 5.55 0.65
C ASN A 44 13.94 5.86 0.32
N SER A 45 13.00 5.41 1.15
CA SER A 45 11.56 5.62 0.94
C SER A 45 11.20 7.10 0.75
N GLU A 46 11.91 8.01 1.42
CA GLU A 46 11.72 9.45 1.29
C GLU A 46 12.09 10.01 -0.09
N GLN A 47 13.09 9.42 -0.74
CA GLN A 47 13.61 9.83 -2.05
C GLN A 47 12.73 9.34 -3.21
N ILE A 48 11.76 8.46 -2.94
CA ILE A 48 10.80 8.02 -3.96
C ILE A 48 9.94 9.23 -4.37
N GLU A 49 10.10 9.69 -5.60
CA GLU A 49 9.37 10.85 -6.14
C GLU A 49 7.87 10.55 -6.23
N ASN A 50 7.50 9.42 -6.84
CA ASN A 50 6.11 9.01 -7.00
C ASN A 50 5.71 7.94 -5.98
N LYS A 51 5.51 8.38 -4.74
CA LYS A 51 5.11 7.51 -3.62
C LYS A 51 3.78 6.79 -3.90
N LYS A 52 2.82 7.47 -4.55
CA LYS A 52 1.53 6.88 -4.95
C LYS A 52 1.72 5.66 -5.84
N ALA A 53 2.46 5.80 -6.95
CA ALA A 53 2.68 4.72 -7.90
C ALA A 53 3.44 3.54 -7.25
N TYR A 54 4.42 3.86 -6.40
CA TYR A 54 5.19 2.84 -5.70
C TYR A 54 4.33 2.05 -4.71
N LEU A 55 3.52 2.72 -3.90
CA LEU A 55 2.59 2.06 -2.98
C LEU A 55 1.55 1.21 -3.72
N CYS A 56 1.00 1.70 -4.84
CA CYS A 56 0.10 0.90 -5.68
C CYS A 56 0.79 -0.37 -6.17
N LYS A 57 2.06 -0.28 -6.57
CA LYS A 57 2.85 -1.45 -6.99
C LYS A 57 3.04 -2.44 -5.85
N ILE A 58 3.37 -1.99 -4.65
CA ILE A 58 3.51 -2.87 -3.47
C ILE A 58 2.19 -3.60 -3.21
N VAL A 59 1.06 -2.87 -3.14
CA VAL A 59 -0.27 -3.44 -2.91
C VAL A 59 -0.63 -4.46 -3.98
N THR A 60 -0.47 -4.13 -5.27
CA THR A 60 -0.74 -5.08 -6.36
C THR A 60 0.10 -6.35 -6.23
N ASN A 61 1.39 -6.23 -5.91
CA ASN A 61 2.25 -7.39 -5.73
C ASN A 61 1.78 -8.27 -4.57
N HIS A 62 1.50 -7.69 -3.40
CA HIS A 62 1.02 -8.47 -2.26
C HIS A 62 -0.35 -9.11 -2.52
N CYS A 63 -1.27 -8.44 -3.23
CA CYS A 63 -2.53 -9.07 -3.64
C CYS A 63 -2.29 -10.26 -4.57
N LEU A 64 -1.32 -10.19 -5.48
CA LEU A 64 -1.00 -11.29 -6.39
C LEU A 64 -0.41 -12.50 -5.66
N ASP A 65 0.26 -12.31 -4.52
CA ASP A 65 0.78 -13.41 -3.70
C ASP A 65 -0.34 -14.23 -3.00
N LEU A 66 -1.57 -13.68 -2.91
CA LEU A 66 -2.73 -14.30 -2.29
C LEU A 66 -3.71 -14.96 -3.29
N ILE A 67 -3.50 -14.78 -4.60
CA ILE A 67 -4.36 -15.30 -5.69
C ILE A 67 -3.78 -16.59 -6.25
#